data_AF-A0A4Y7R9R6-F1
#
_entry.id   AF-A0A4Y7R9R6-F1
#
_cell.length_a   1.000
_cell.length_b   1.000
_cell.length_c   1.000
_cell.angle_alpha   90.00
_cell.angle_beta   90.00
_cell.angle_gamma   90.00
#
_symmetry.space_group_name_H-M   'P 1'
#
loop_
_entity.id
_entity.type
_entity.pdbx_description
1 polymer ?
#
loop_
_entity_poly.entity_id
_entity_poly.type
_entity_poly.pdbx_seq_one_letter_code
_entity_poly.pdbx_strand_id
1 'polypeptide(L)' 'MDVKINVDVAIGKHSNEVCKKAKIEGYDLIVMGSRGLGKIHDLLGGSVSSKVSSNAPCPVILIHTAN' A
#
# COMPACT_ATOMS: atom_id res chain seq x y z
N MET A 1 -20.71 4.76 17.00
CA MET A 1 -19.73 3.72 16.65
C MET A 1 -18.42 4.46 16.46
N ASP A 2 -17.49 4.28 17.40
CA ASP A 2 -16.24 5.01 17.40
C ASP A 2 -15.19 4.20 16.65
N VAL A 3 -14.52 4.84 15.69
CA VAL A 3 -13.42 4.23 14.95
C VAL A 3 -12.12 4.65 15.61
N LYS A 4 -11.34 3.69 16.11
CA LYS A 4 -10.00 3.96 16.61
C LYS A 4 -9.06 4.23 15.43
N ILE A 5 -8.40 5.39 15.44
CA ILE A 5 -7.46 5.81 14.39
C ILE A 5 -6.06 5.81 14.98
N ASN A 6 -5.14 5.09 14.33
CA ASN A 6 -3.70 5.18 14.60
C ASN A 6 -3.04 5.85 13.39
N VAL A 7 -2.16 6.82 13.63
CA VAL A 7 -1.40 7.51 12.58
C VAL A 7 0.08 7.25 12.83
N ASP A 8 0.76 6.74 11.81
CA ASP A 8 2.17 6.38 11.86
C ASP A 8 2.96 7.08 10.75
N VAL A 9 4.21 7.45 11.06
CA VAL A 9 5.19 7.96 10.10
C VAL A 9 6.43 7.06 10.17
N ALA A 10 6.92 6.62 9.02
CA ALA A 10 8.09 5.76 8.91
C ALA A 10 9.08 6.31 7.88
N ILE A 11 10.37 6.03 8.09
CA ILE A 11 11.45 6.39 7.17
C ILE A 11 12.06 5.10 6.62
N GLY A 12 12.13 5.00 5.29
CA GLY A 12 12.69 3.83 4.62
C GLY A 12 12.14 3.66 3.21
N LYS A 13 12.31 2.46 2.65
CA LYS A 13 11.71 2.12 1.35
C LYS A 13 10.21 1.93 1.53
N HIS A 14 9.42 2.87 1.00
CA HIS A 14 7.96 2.95 1.17
C HIS A 14 7.22 1.60 1.21
N SER A 15 7.38 0.76 0.17
CA SER A 15 6.70 -0.53 0.10
C SER A 15 7.10 -1.49 1.22
N ASN A 16 8.36 -1.47 1.64
CA ASN A 16 8.87 -2.35 2.69
C ASN A 16 8.30 -1.94 4.05
N GLU A 17 8.23 -0.64 4.35
CA GLU A 17 7.70 -0.17 5.64
C GLU A 17 6.21 -0.48 5.77
N VAL A 18 5.42 -0.34 4.70
CA VAL A 18 4.00 -0.73 4.70
C VAL A 18 3.84 -2.23 4.97
N CYS A 19 4.54 -3.10 4.22
CA CYS A 19 4.44 -4.55 4.42
C CYS A 19 4.96 -4.98 5.81
N LYS A 20 6.03 -4.34 6.29
CA LYS A 20 6.62 -4.62 7.61
C LYS A 20 5.65 -4.27 8.73
N LYS A 21 5.03 -3.09 8.68
CA LYS A 21 4.02 -2.67 9.67
C LYS A 21 2.82 -3.62 9.67
N ALA A 22 2.29 -3.94 8.49
CA ALA A 22 1.21 -4.92 8.34
C ALA A 22 1.52 -6.28 8.94
N LYS A 23 2.75 -6.77 8.76
CA LYS A 23 3.19 -8.03 9.33
C LYS A 23 3.36 -7.98 10.85
N ILE A 24 3.99 -6.92 11.36
CA ILE A 24 4.30 -6.78 12.79
C ILE A 24 3.03 -6.57 13.61
N GLU A 25 2.08 -5.78 13.11
CA GLU A 25 0.85 -5.43 13.83
C GLU A 25 -0.33 -6.35 13.51
N GLY A 26 -0.16 -7.28 12.56
CA GLY A 26 -1.19 -8.24 12.21
C GLY A 26 -2.42 -7.61 11.56
N TYR A 27 -2.22 -6.68 10.62
CA TYR A 27 -3.34 -6.10 9.86
C TYR A 27 -3.92 -7.13 8.87
N ASP A 28 -5.24 -7.28 8.86
CA ASP A 28 -5.95 -8.24 8.00
C ASP A 28 -6.15 -7.76 6.56
N LEU A 29 -6.00 -6.45 6.31
CA LEU A 29 -6.25 -5.81 5.02
C LEU A 29 -5.44 -4.53 4.88
N ILE A 30 -4.84 -4.33 3.71
CA ILE A 30 -4.25 -3.06 3.30
C ILE A 30 -5.14 -2.40 2.26
N VAL A 31 -5.52 -1.14 2.50
CA VAL A 31 -6.24 -0.30 1.53
C VAL A 31 -5.35 0.84 1.08
N MET A 32 -5.13 0.96 -0.23
CA MET A 32 -4.24 1.97 -0.80
C MET A 32 -4.83 2.61 -2.05
N GLY A 33 -4.57 3.91 -2.22
CA GLY A 33 -4.84 4.59 -3.48
C GLY A 33 -3.88 4.17 -4.58
N SER A 34 -4.39 4.07 -5.82
CA SER A 34 -3.61 3.83 -7.03
C SER A 34 -3.92 4.93 -8.04
N ARG A 35 -3.05 5.95 -8.08
CA ARG A 35 -3.12 7.02 -9.08
C ARG A 35 -2.45 6.51 -10.35
N GLY A 36 -3.24 6.14 -11.34
CA GLY A 36 -2.75 5.61 -12.61
C GLY A 36 -1.95 6.66 -13.37
N LEU A 37 -0.62 6.57 -13.34
CA LEU A 37 0.28 7.38 -14.17
C LEU A 37 0.49 6.76 -15.58
N GLY A 38 -0.37 5.80 -15.96
CA GLY A 38 -0.32 5.09 -17.24
C GLY A 38 0.69 3.93 -17.30
N LYS A 39 0.73 3.23 -18.44
CA LYS A 39 1.58 2.05 -18.73
C LYS A 39 3.10 2.30 -18.61
N ILE A 40 3.52 3.56 -18.54
CA ILE A 40 4.93 3.96 -18.49
C ILE A 40 5.54 3.68 -17.11
N HIS A 41 4.76 3.80 -16.02
CA HIS A 41 5.28 3.59 -14.66
C HIS A 41 5.52 2.10 -14.33
N ASP A 42 4.82 1.19 -14.99
CA ASP A 42 5.10 -0.25 -14.88
C ASP A 42 6.43 -0.63 -15.54
N LEU A 43 6.86 0.13 -16.56
CA LEU A 43 8.16 -0.08 -17.23
C LEU A 43 9.36 0.42 -16.41
N LEU A 44 9.16 1.35 -15.46
CA LEU A 44 10.22 2.05 -14.71
C LEU A 44 10.41 1.52 -13.28
N GLY A 45 10.15 0.23 -13.05
CA GLY A 45 10.43 -0.43 -11.77
C GLY A 45 9.28 -0.42 -10.76
N GLY A 46 8.04 -0.25 -11.23
CA GLY A 46 6.81 -0.50 -10.47
C GLY A 46 6.46 0.56 -9.41
N SER A 47 5.17 0.84 -9.24
CA SER A 47 4.65 1.78 -8.23
C SER A 47 4.75 1.22 -6.81
N VAL A 48 4.56 2.08 -5.79
CA VAL A 48 4.48 1.62 -4.39
C VAL A 48 3.29 0.68 -4.20
N SER A 49 2.12 1.02 -4.73
CA SER A 49 0.93 0.18 -4.67
C SER A 49 1.12 -1.19 -5.33
N SER A 50 1.83 -1.23 -6.47
CA SER A 50 2.20 -2.49 -7.15
C SER A 50 3.14 -3.33 -6.28
N LYS A 51 4.21 -2.73 -5.74
CA LYS A 51 5.17 -3.42 -4.86
C LYS A 51 4.52 -3.94 -3.58
N VAL A 52 3.61 -3.18 -2.97
CA VAL A 52 2.86 -3.62 -1.78
C VAL A 52 1.93 -4.76 -2.16
N SER A 53 1.14 -4.63 -3.23
CA SER A 53 0.25 -5.69 -3.72
C SER A 53 0.99 -7.03 -3.93
N SER A 54 2.20 -6.99 -4.49
CA SER A 54 2.98 -8.21 -4.74
C SER A 54 3.65 -8.82 -3.50
N ASN A 55 3.85 -8.07 -2.41
CA ASN A 55 4.66 -8.50 -1.26
C ASN A 55 3.94 -8.40 0.09
N ALA A 56 2.67 -8.00 0.11
CA ALA A 56 1.92 -7.81 1.35
C ALA A 56 1.70 -9.15 2.07
N PRO A 57 1.71 -9.14 3.42
CA PRO A 57 1.39 -10.33 4.21
C PRO A 57 -0.11 -10.65 4.25
N CYS A 58 -0.95 -9.77 3.70
CA CYS A 58 -2.40 -9.84 3.72
C CYS A 58 -3.01 -9.29 2.42
N PRO A 59 -4.31 -9.51 2.15
CA PRO A 59 -4.98 -8.96 0.99
C PRO A 59 -4.80 -7.44 0.84
N VAL A 60 -4.76 -6.98 -0.41
CA VAL A 60 -4.59 -5.57 -0.76
C VAL A 60 -5.74 -5.11 -1.65
N ILE A 61 -6.42 -4.02 -1.26
CA ILE A 61 -7.39 -3.33 -2.10
C ILE A 61 -6.74 -2.06 -2.66
N LEU A 62 -6.73 -1.96 -3.98
CA LEU A 62 -6.30 -0.77 -4.70
C LEU A 62 -7.52 0.03 -5.14
N ILE A 63 -7.60 1.28 -4.68
CA ILE A 63 -8.65 2.21 -5.06
C ILE A 63 -8.14 3.10 -6.20
N HIS A 64 -8.79 3.01 -7.35
CA HIS A 64 -8.53 3.87 -8.50
C HIS A 64 -9.44 5.09 -8.47
N THR A 65 -8.91 6.25 -8.85
CA THR A 65 -9.73 7.46 -9.04
C THR A 65 -10.71 7.23 -10.19
N ALA A 66 -11.97 7.59 -10.01
CA ALA A 66 -12.92 7.70 -11.11
C ALA A 66 -12.47 8.87 -12.01
N ASN A 67 -12.18 8.58 -13.27
CA ASN A 67 -11.89 9.61 -14.27
C ASN A 67 -13.17 10.34 -14.69
#